data_AF-A0A7K1SUM6-F1
#
_entry.id   AF-A0A7K1SUM6-F1
#
_cell.length_a   1.000
_cell.length_b   1.000
_cell.length_c   1.000
_cell.angle_alpha   90.00
_cell.angle_beta   90.00
_cell.angle_gamma   90.00
#
_symmetry.space_group_name_H-M   'P 1'
#
loop_
_entity.id
_entity.type
_entity.pdbx_description
1 polymer ?
#
loop_
_entity_poly.entity_id
_entity_poly.type
_entity_poly.pdbx_seq_one_letter_code
_entity_poly.pdbx_strand_id
1 'polypeptide(L)' 'MEALELKFHIHQIVDAIQNEQVLQTLYDFLKSKENEKDGSLWESLNEEQKKEVMLAFEESEDEGNLVDAKTVFRNFR' A
#
# COMPACT_ATOMS: atom_id res chain seq x y z
N MET A 1 19.67 -7.82 7.80
CA MET A 1 20.28 -6.63 7.19
C MET A 1 20.20 -5.49 8.16
N GLU A 2 21.32 -4.85 8.44
CA GLU A 2 21.36 -3.62 9.24
C GLU A 2 20.94 -2.43 8.38
N ALA A 3 20.47 -1.34 8.99
CA ALA A 3 19.95 -0.18 8.27
C ALA A 3 20.97 0.44 7.30
N LEU A 4 22.26 0.36 7.61
CA LEU A 4 23.34 0.89 6.77
C LEU A 4 23.54 0.06 5.50
N GLU A 5 23.50 -1.27 5.62
CA GLU A 5 23.57 -2.21 4.50
C GLU A 5 22.36 -2.06 3.56
N LEU A 6 21.16 -1.90 4.13
CA LEU A 6 19.95 -1.66 3.35
C LEU A 6 20.02 -0.36 2.54
N LYS A 7 20.46 0.75 3.17
CA LYS A 7 20.64 2.02 2.47
C LYS A 7 21.63 1.91 1.32
N PHE A 8 22.76 1.23 1.55
CA PHE A 8 23.76 1.00 0.53
C PHE A 8 23.17 0.29 -0.71
N HIS A 9 22.41 -0.79 -0.51
CA HIS A 9 21.79 -1.51 -1.62
C HIS A 9 20.70 -0.70 -2.34
N ILE A 10 19.92 0.10 -1.62
CA ILE A 10 18.93 0.99 -2.24
C ILE A 10 19.62 2.00 -3.16
N HIS A 11 20.73 2.62 -2.73
CA HIS A 11 21.48 3.55 -3.57
C HIS A 11 22.01 2.87 -4.84
N GLN A 12 22.55 1.64 -4.74
CA GLN A 12 23.00 0.89 -5.92
C GLN A 12 21.88 0.61 -6.93
N ILE A 13 20.67 0.30 -6.45
CA ILE A 13 19.50 0.10 -7.30
C ILE A 13 19.14 1.41 -8.00
N VAL A 14 19.09 2.51 -7.26
CA VAL A 14 18.78 3.84 -7.80
C VAL A 14 19.77 4.24 -8.88
N ASP A 15 21.07 4.05 -8.65
CA ASP A 15 22.13 4.38 -9.60
C ASP A 15 22.06 3.55 -10.89
N ALA A 16 21.52 2.33 -10.82
CA ALA A 16 21.37 1.45 -11.98
C ALA A 16 20.14 1.79 -12.85
N ILE A 17 19.13 2.47 -12.31
CA ILE A 17 17.89 2.81 -13.05
C ILE A 17 18.19 3.89 -14.09
N GLN A 18 18.01 3.56 -15.37
CA GLN A 18 18.14 4.52 -16.47
C GLN A 18 16.80 5.15 -16.89
N ASN A 19 15.68 4.52 -16.52
CA ASN A 19 14.35 4.98 -16.91
C ASN A 19 13.84 6.02 -15.91
N GLU A 20 13.76 7.27 -16.36
CA GLU A 20 13.30 8.42 -15.55
C GLU A 20 11.90 8.21 -14.95
N GLN A 21 10.98 7.59 -15.70
CA GLN A 21 9.62 7.32 -15.21
C GLN A 21 9.64 6.35 -14.02
N VAL A 22 10.53 5.36 -14.05
CA VAL A 22 10.71 4.40 -12.95
C VAL A 22 11.33 5.11 -11.75
N LEU A 23 12.31 5.98 -11.99
CA LEU A 23 12.96 6.76 -10.93
C LEU A 23 11.97 7.72 -10.25
N GLN A 24 11.12 8.40 -11.03
CA GLN A 24 10.05 9.26 -10.53
C GLN A 24 9.06 8.47 -9.67
N THR A 25 8.63 7.30 -10.16
CA THR A 25 7.71 6.41 -9.42
C THR A 25 8.31 5.97 -8.09
N LEU A 26 9.60 5.59 -8.08
CA LEU A 26 10.31 5.18 -6.87
C LEU A 26 10.46 6.34 -5.89
N TYR A 27 10.79 7.55 -6.38
CA TYR A 27 10.88 8.75 -5.56
C TYR A 27 9.54 9.06 -4.88
N ASP A 28 8.44 9.10 -5.65
CA ASP A 28 7.11 9.40 -5.13
C ASP A 28 6.70 8.38 -4.06
N PHE A 29 6.99 7.10 -4.32
CA PHE A 29 6.74 6.02 -3.36
C PHE A 29 7.54 6.24 -2.06
N LEU A 30 8.87 6.34 -2.13
CA LEU A 30 9.71 6.51 -0.94
C LEU A 30 9.35 7.80 -0.18
N LYS A 31 9.02 8.88 -0.90
CA LYS A 31 8.62 10.15 -0.30
C LYS A 31 7.29 10.05 0.43
N SER A 32 6.33 9.32 -0.13
CA SER A 32 5.03 9.07 0.53
C SER A 32 5.19 8.30 1.84
N LYS A 33 6.19 7.41 1.91
CA LYS A 33 6.44 6.53 3.06
C LYS A 33 7.38 7.12 4.11
N GLU A 34 8.24 8.07 3.75
CA GLU A 34 9.23 8.70 4.63
C GLU A 34 8.63 9.29 5.91
N ASN A 35 7.42 9.87 5.81
CA ASN A 35 6.72 10.49 6.94
C ASN A 35 5.43 9.76 7.33
N GLU A 36 5.18 8.60 6.73
CA GLU A 36 3.99 7.82 7.04
C GLU A 36 4.18 7.19 8.41
N LYS A 37 3.39 7.65 9.39
CA LYS A 37 3.29 7.00 10.70
C LYS A 37 2.28 5.87 10.59
N ASP A 38 2.49 4.81 11.37
CA ASP A 38 1.48 3.76 11.51
C ASP A 38 0.12 4.38 11.87
N GLY A 39 -0.92 4.01 11.13
CA GLY A 39 -2.26 4.56 11.30
C GLY A 39 -2.57 5.84 10.51
N SER A 40 -1.63 6.40 9.76
CA SER A 40 -1.84 7.63 8.96
C SER A 40 -3.04 7.53 8.01
N LEU A 41 -3.25 6.37 7.39
CA LEU A 41 -4.41 6.12 6.52
C LEU A 41 -5.71 6.21 7.31
N TRP A 42 -5.79 5.53 8.46
CA TRP A 42 -6.96 5.56 9.33
C TRP A 42 -7.25 6.98 9.85
N GLU A 43 -6.20 7.72 10.20
CA GLU A 43 -6.29 9.12 10.63
C GLU A 43 -6.76 10.05 9.50
N SER A 44 -6.45 9.72 8.23
CA SER A 44 -6.89 10.50 7.08
C SER A 44 -8.36 10.34 6.72
N LEU A 45 -9.02 9.28 7.22
CA LEU A 45 -10.44 9.03 6.96
C LEU A 45 -11.32 9.97 7.77
N ASN A 46 -12.40 10.45 7.16
CA ASN A 46 -13.46 11.11 7.91
C ASN A 46 -14.32 10.08 8.68
N GLU A 47 -15.18 10.54 9.58
CA GLU A 47 -15.96 9.65 10.45
C GLU A 47 -16.93 8.73 9.67
N GLU A 48 -17.46 9.19 8.54
CA GLU A 48 -18.33 8.38 7.69
C GLU A 48 -17.53 7.24 7.04
N GLN A 49 -16.34 7.54 6.52
CA GLN A 49 -15.43 6.55 5.94
C GLN A 49 -14.93 5.54 6.96
N LYS A 50 -14.60 5.99 8.19
CA LYS A 50 -14.22 5.06 9.27
C LYS A 50 -15.37 4.13 9.64
N LYS A 51 -16.59 4.66 9.72
CA LYS A 51 -17.79 3.85 9.97
C LYS A 51 -18.00 2.81 8.88
N GLU A 52 -17.82 3.18 7.62
CA GLU A 52 -17.92 2.26 6.48
C GLU A 52 -16.88 1.14 6.56
N VAL A 53 -15.63 1.47 6.91
CA VAL A 53 -14.57 0.45 7.09
C VAL A 53 -14.93 -0.53 8.22
N MET A 54 -15.43 -0.04 9.35
CA MET A 54 -15.85 -0.91 10.46
C MET A 54 -17.05 -1.77 10.08
N LEU A 55 -18.02 -1.22 9.36
CA LEU A 55 -19.18 -1.96 8.86
C LEU A 55 -18.75 -3.08 7.92
N ALA A 56 -17.89 -2.77 6.93
CA ALA A 56 -17.38 -3.77 6.00
C ALA A 56 -16.58 -4.88 6.71
N PHE A 57 -15.86 -4.54 7.78
CA PHE A 57 -15.16 -5.52 8.62
C PHE A 57 -16.16 -6.46 9.32
N GLU A 58 -17.19 -5.92 9.97
CA GLU A 58 -18.25 -6.71 10.62
C GLU A 58 -19.00 -7.61 9.61
N GLU A 59 -19.35 -7.05 8.44
CA GLU A 59 -20.05 -7.79 7.38
C GLU A 59 -19.19 -8.92 6.79
N SER A 60 -17.86 -8.77 6.79
CA SER A 60 -16.93 -9.78 6.29
C SER A 60 -16.82 -11.03 7.19
N GLU A 61 -17.26 -10.95 8.44
CA GLU A 61 -17.32 -12.11 9.34
C GLU A 61 -18.48 -13.05 8.99
N ASP A 62 -19.46 -12.59 8.21
CA ASP A 62 -20.53 -13.43 7.67
C ASP A 62 -20.12 -14.03 6.31
N GLU A 63 -19.91 -15.35 6.28
CA GLU A 63 -19.58 -16.10 5.07
C GLU A 63 -20.60 -15.89 3.93
N GLY A 64 -21.86 -15.60 4.26
CA GLY A 64 -22.92 -15.31 3.28
C GLY A 64 -22.71 -14.02 2.48
N ASN A 65 -21.91 -13.09 3.01
CA ASN A 65 -21.55 -11.84 2.33
C ASN A 65 -20.28 -11.97 1.49
N LEU A 66 -19.56 -13.09 1.59
CA LEU A 66 -18.32 -13.31 0.86
C LEU A 66 -18.57 -13.78 -0.57
N VAL A 67 -17.67 -13.39 -1.47
CA VAL A 67 -17.66 -13.84 -2.87
C VAL A 67 -16.42 -14.68 -3.15
N ASP A 68 -16.57 -15.69 -4.00
CA ASP A 68 -15.43 -16.55 -4.39
C ASP A 68 -14.33 -15.72 -5.05
N ALA A 69 -13.08 -15.96 -4.64
CA ALA A 69 -11.91 -15.23 -5.13
C ALA A 69 -11.79 -15.25 -6.67
N LYS A 70 -12.15 -16.37 -7.33
CA LYS A 70 -12.13 -16.46 -8.81
C LYS A 70 -13.10 -15.47 -9.44
N THR A 71 -14.21 -15.17 -8.76
CA THR A 71 -15.19 -14.17 -9.21
C THR A 71 -14.60 -12.77 -9.10
N VAL A 72 -13.93 -12.45 -8.00
CA VAL A 72 -13.26 -11.15 -7.79
C VAL A 72 -12.17 -10.92 -8.84
N PHE A 73 -11.30 -11.90 -9.07
CA PHE A 73 -10.14 -11.74 -9.96
C PHE A 73 -10.45 -11.95 -11.45
N ARG A 74 -11.69 -12.27 -11.81
CA ARG A 74 -12.08 -12.53 -13.21
C ARG A 74 -11.81 -11.34 -14.15
N ASN A 75 -11.91 -10.11 -13.64
CA ASN A 75 -11.79 -8.88 -14.42
C ASN A 75 -10.39 -8.23 -14.36
N PHE A 76 -9.44 -8.82 -13.63
CA PHE A 76 -8.07 -8.29 -13.46
C PHE A 76 -7.07 -8.97 -14.41
N ARG A 77 -7.50 -9.34 -15.62
CA ARG A 77 -6.68 -10.01 -16.64
C ARG A 77 -6.31 -9.10 -17.79
#